data_AF-A0A1Q6F302-F1
#
_entry.id   AF-A0A1Q6F302-F1
#
_cell.length_a   1.000
_cell.length_b   1.000
_cell.length_c   1.000
_cell.angle_alpha   90.00
_cell.angle_beta   90.00
_cell.angle_gamma   90.00
#
_symmetry.space_group_name_H-M   'P 1'
#
loop_
_entity.id
_entity.type
_entity.pdbx_description
1 polymer ?
#
loop_
_entity_poly.entity_id
_entity_poly.type
_entity_poly.pdbx_seq_one_letter_code
_entity_poly.pdbx_strand_id
1 'polypeptide(L)' 'MYRVRFILQRPGYRKRYLEGLYRPRGNLSVDAMRKACQEELRQYLEAQDPEYRKFDIKLTYFNRLRIDFLLNVGIV' A
#
# COMPACT_ATOMS: atom_id res chain seq x y z
N MET A 1 7.74 0.56 -9.74
CA MET A 1 6.52 1.07 -9.07
C MET A 1 5.58 -0.11 -8.87
N TYR A 2 4.81 -0.15 -7.79
CA TYR A 2 3.94 -1.26 -7.45
C TYR A 2 2.52 -0.76 -7.24
N ARG A 3 1.52 -1.48 -7.74
CA ARG A 3 0.13 -1.28 -7.36
C ARG A 3 -0.13 -2.09 -6.11
N VAL A 4 -0.68 -1.43 -5.10
CA VAL A 4 -0.93 -2.01 -3.78
C VAL A 4 -2.40 -1.86 -3.41
N ARG A 5 -2.94 -2.87 -2.73
CA ARG A 5 -4.29 -2.83 -2.15
C ARG A 5 -4.25 -3.32 -0.72
N PHE A 6 -4.85 -2.54 0.16
CA PHE A 6 -5.00 -2.86 1.56
C PHE A 6 -6.46 -3.07 1.89
N ILE A 7 -6.68 -3.93 2.86
CA ILE A 7 -7.98 -4.09 3.49
C ILE A 7 -7.89 -3.55 4.90
N LEU A 8 -8.86 -2.70 5.25
CA LEU A 8 -9.05 -2.18 6.60
C LEU A 8 -10.26 -2.90 7.18
N GLN A 9 -10.03 -3.63 8.27
CA GLN A 9 -11.07 -4.39 8.96
C GLN A 9 -11.08 -4.06 10.44
N ARG A 10 -12.28 -3.91 11.01
CA ARG A 10 -12.49 -3.83 12.45
C ARG A 10 -13.83 -4.50 12.77
N PRO A 11 -13.92 -5.33 13.83
CA PRO A 11 -15.19 -5.91 14.24
C PRO A 11 -16.25 -4.81 14.45
N GLY A 12 -17.44 -4.98 13.87
CA GLY A 12 -18.51 -3.99 13.89
C GLY A 12 -18.42 -2.90 12.81
N TYR A 13 -17.37 -2.86 12.01
CA TYR A 13 -17.20 -1.91 10.91
C TYR A 13 -17.19 -2.61 9.55
N ARG A 14 -17.74 -1.94 8.53
CA ARG A 14 -17.72 -2.44 7.16
C ARG A 14 -16.28 -2.48 6.65
N LYS A 15 -15.88 -3.61 6.07
CA LYS A 15 -14.57 -3.77 5.42
C LYS A 15 -14.38 -2.69 4.36
N ARG A 16 -13.25 -1.99 4.42
CA ARG A 16 -12.84 -0.99 3.41
C ARG A 16 -11.61 -1.45 2.68
N TYR A 17 -11.50 -1.04 1.43
CA TYR A 17 -10.34 -1.30 0.60
C TYR A 17 -9.68 0.01 0.25
N LEU A 18 -8.36 0.08 0.42
CA LEU A 18 -7.55 1.20 -0.03
C LEU A 18 -6.64 0.71 -1.15
N GLU A 19 -6.68 1.39 -2.29
CA GLU A 19 -5.77 1.12 -3.40
C GLU A 19 -4.82 2.29 -3.57
N GLY A 20 -3.59 1.98 -3.96
CA GLY A 20 -2.57 3.00 -4.12
C GLY A 20 -1.36 2.52 -4.92
N LEU A 21 -0.41 3.42 -5.04
CA LEU A 21 0.85 3.19 -5.74
C LEU A 21 1.99 3.26 -4.72
N TYR A 22 2.79 2.21 -4.66
CA TYR A 22 3.95 2.13 -3.79
C TYR A 22 5.24 2.26 -4.60
N ARG A 23 6.08 3.22 -4.19
CA ARG A 23 7.43 3.39 -4.69
C ARG A 23 8.41 2.97 -3.59
N PRO A 24 9.10 1.83 -3.73
CA PRO A 24 10.07 1.39 -2.74
C PRO A 24 11.25 2.35 -2.67
N ARG A 25 11.77 2.56 -1.45
CA ARG A 25 13.00 3.30 -1.20
C ARG A 25 14.16 2.32 -1.13
N GLY A 26 15.02 2.32 -2.15
CA GLY A 26 16.19 1.45 -2.25
C GLY A 26 15.92 0.05 -2.81
N ASN A 27 16.97 -0.78 -2.80
CA ASN A 27 16.99 -2.12 -3.37
C ASN A 27 16.63 -3.18 -2.32
N LEU A 28 15.36 -3.19 -1.90
CA LEU A 28 14.81 -4.13 -0.92
C LEU A 28 14.31 -5.41 -1.59
N SER A 29 14.35 -6.54 -0.88
CA SER A 29 13.67 -7.77 -1.30
C SER A 29 12.15 -7.58 -1.27
N VAL A 30 11.41 -8.34 -2.09
CA VAL A 30 9.94 -8.19 -2.19
C VAL A 30 9.24 -8.39 -0.85
N ASP A 31 9.74 -9.30 -0.01
CA ASP A 31 9.20 -9.52 1.34
C ASP A 31 9.41 -8.29 2.25
N ALA A 32 10.62 -7.73 2.26
CA ALA A 32 10.93 -6.52 3.00
C ALA A 32 10.12 -5.32 2.51
N MET A 33 9.90 -5.20 1.19
CA MET A 33 9.06 -4.16 0.60
C MET A 33 7.60 -4.26 1.05
N ARG A 34 7.05 -5.47 1.15
CA ARG A 34 5.67 -5.69 1.60
C ARG A 34 5.49 -5.25 3.06
N LYS A 35 6.43 -5.64 3.93
CA LYS A 35 6.45 -5.24 5.35
C LYS A 35 6.55 -3.73 5.49
N ALA A 36 7.55 -3.13 4.84
CA ALA A 36 7.74 -1.69 4.85
C ALA A 36 6.51 -0.94 4.32
N CYS A 37 5.90 -1.41 3.22
CA CYS A 37 4.70 -0.80 2.64
C CYS A 37 3.49 -0.83 3.59
N GLN A 38 3.32 -1.92 4.36
CA GLN A 38 2.25 -2.02 5.34
C GLN A 38 2.50 -1.16 6.58
N GLU A 39 3.74 -1.08 7.05
CA GLU A 39 4.13 -0.22 8.17
C GLU A 39 3.99 1.26 7.83
N GLU A 40 4.45 1.69 6.64
CA GLU A 40 4.31 3.08 6.18
C GLU A 40 2.83 3.50 6.11
N LEU A 41 1.96 2.67 5.55
CA LEU A 41 0.52 2.97 5.50
C LEU A 41 -0.07 3.06 6.91
N ARG A 42 0.32 2.14 7.79
CA ARG A 42 -0.15 2.13 9.17
C ARG A 42 0.27 3.41 9.89
N GLN A 43 1.54 3.80 9.81
CA GLN A 43 2.03 5.05 10.40
C GLN A 43 1.33 6.28 9.83
N TYR A 44 1.11 6.31 8.50
CA TYR A 44 0.38 7.40 7.85
C TYR A 44 -1.06 7.53 8.36
N LEU A 45 -1.79 6.42 8.44
CA LEU A 45 -3.16 6.41 8.94
C LEU A 45 -3.24 6.76 10.43
N GLU A 46 -2.34 6.21 11.26
CA GLU A 46 -2.28 6.53 12.69
C GLU A 46 -1.90 8.00 12.96
N ALA A 47 -1.06 8.59 12.12
CA ALA A 47 -0.71 10.01 12.20
C ALA A 47 -1.88 10.92 11.82
N GLN A 48 -2.76 10.46 10.91
CA GLN A 48 -3.96 11.18 10.52
C GLN A 48 -5.07 11.06 11.57
N ASP A 49 -5.30 9.85 12.09
CA ASP A 49 -6.27 9.60 13.16
C ASP A 49 -5.83 8.38 14.01
N PRO A 50 -5.63 8.54 15.33
CA PRO A 50 -5.26 7.44 16.21
C PRO A 50 -6.30 6.32 16.28
N GLU A 51 -7.55 6.53 15.84
CA GLU A 51 -8.57 5.48 15.76
C GLU A 51 -8.16 4.34 14.81
N TYR A 52 -7.36 4.62 13.79
CA TYR A 52 -6.86 3.60 12.86
C TYR A 52 -6.01 2.52 13.53
N ARG A 53 -5.49 2.74 14.74
CA ARG A 53 -4.84 1.70 15.57
C ARG A 53 -5.72 0.49 15.85
N LYS A 54 -7.04 0.70 15.89
CA LYS A 54 -8.03 -0.35 16.18
C LYS A 54 -8.41 -1.15 14.93
N PHE A 55 -7.93 -0.76 13.75
CA PHE A 55 -8.18 -1.45 12.50
C PHE A 55 -7.04 -2.41 12.17
N ASP A 56 -7.41 -3.63 11.78
CA ASP A 56 -6.52 -4.60 11.15
C ASP A 56 -6.29 -4.14 9.70
N ILE A 57 -5.07 -3.69 9.43
CA ILE A 57 -4.61 -3.24 8.11
C ILE A 57 -3.77 -4.35 7.51
N LYS A 58 -4.26 -4.98 6.43
CA LYS A 58 -3.54 -6.05 5.74
C LYS A 58 -3.33 -5.72 4.27
N LEU A 59 -2.11 -5.93 3.79
CA LEU A 59 -1.79 -5.88 2.37
C LEU A 59 -2.38 -7.12 1.67
N THR A 60 -3.28 -6.89 0.72
CA THR A 60 -3.99 -7.95 -0.03
C THR A 60 -3.51 -8.09 -1.47
N TYR A 61 -3.01 -7.01 -2.05
CA TYR A 61 -2.47 -6.99 -3.41
C TYR A 61 -1.17 -6.22 -3.42
N PHE A 62 -0.14 -6.80 -4.04
CA PHE A 62 1.16 -6.16 -4.23
C PHE A 62 1.74 -6.65 -5.54
N ASN A 63 1.53 -5.88 -6.61
CA ASN A 63 1.95 -6.27 -7.95
C ASN A 63 2.85 -5.20 -8.57
N ARG A 64 3.93 -5.63 -9.23
CA ARG A 64 4.85 -4.74 -9.91
C ARG A 64 4.14 -4.18 -11.13
N LEU A 65 3.98 -2.86 -11.20
CA LEU A 65 3.54 -2.21 -12.42
C LEU A 65 4.68 -2.29 -13.44
N ARG A 66 4.41 -2.93 -14.57
CA ARG A 66 5.26 -2.83 -15.77
C ARG A 66 5.03 -1.45 -16.38
N ILE A 67 5.99 -0.56 -16.17
CA ILE A 67 5.94 0.84 -16.63
C ILE A 67 6.37 0.96 -18.10
N ASP A 68 6.81 -0.13 -18.74
CA ASP A 68 7.09 -0.18 -20.18
C ASP A 68 5.95 0.38 -21.05
N PHE A 69 4.70 0.22 -20.62
CA PHE A 69 3.55 0.75 -21.35
C PHE A 69 3.36 2.27 -21.20
N LEU A 70 3.87 2.88 -20.12
CA LEU A 70 3.73 4.33 -19.89
C LEU A 70 4.87 5.13 -20.54
N LEU A 71 6.07 4.54 -20.66
CA LEU A 71 7.19 5.16 -21.36
C LEU A 71 6.99 5.18 -22.88
N ASN A 72 6.23 4.22 -23.44
CA ASN A 72 5.87 4.20 -24.88
C ASN A 72 4.75 5.18 -25.25
N VAL A 73 4.10 5.85 -24.29
CA VAL A 73 2.98 6.79 -24.53
C VAL A 73 3.39 8.25 -24.30
N GLY A 74 4.68 8.55 -24.11
CA GLY A 74 5.22 9.91 -24.30
C GLY A 74 4.57 11.00 -23.44
N ILE A 75 4.37 10.77 -22.15
CA ILE A 75 4.08 11.87 -21.21
C ILE A 75 5.42 12.39 -20.69
N VAL A 76 5.99 13.33 -21.44
CA VAL A 76 7.00 14.32 -21.02
C VAL A 76 6.28 15.59 -20.56
#